data_AF-A0A094GFB7-F1
#
_entry.id   AF-A0A094GFB7-F1
#
_cell.length_a   1.000
_cell.length_b   1.000
_cell.length_c   1.000
_cell.angle_alpha   90.00
_cell.angle_beta   90.00
_cell.angle_gamma   90.00
#
_symmetry.space_group_name_H-M   'P 1'
#
loop_
_entity.id
_entity.type
_entity.pdbx_description
1 polymer ?
#
loop_
_entity_poly.entity_id
_entity_poly.type
_entity_poly.pdbx_seq_one_letter_code
_entity_poly.pdbx_strand_id
1 'polypeptide(L)'
;MAKWCFSHGVALQRIETIPDDADTIVECARRLSAAFDFVITSGGIGPTHDDITYSSLATAFGVPLVLHEGAYARMRRLAKPHKSQPNFDWTVDSEARRAKERM
;
A
#
# COMPACT_ATOMS: atom_id res chain seq x y z
N MET A 1 -15.22 -0.04 5.53
CA MET A 1 -15.01 1.43 5.60
C MET A 1 -16.33 2.20 5.65
N ALA A 2 -17.23 2.08 4.68
CA ALA A 2 -18.48 2.88 4.65
C ALA A 2 -19.33 2.88 5.94
N LYS A 3 -19.55 1.69 6.55
CA LYS A 3 -20.26 1.57 7.83
C LYS A 3 -19.54 2.32 8.98
N TRP A 4 -18.21 2.30 8.97
CA TRP A 4 -17.39 3.01 9.95
C TRP A 4 -17.54 4.53 9.77
N CYS A 5 -17.51 5.04 8.54
CA CYS A 5 -17.74 6.46 8.29
C CYS A 5 -19.12 6.89 8.81
N PHE A 6 -20.16 6.11 8.49
CA PHE A 6 -21.52 6.38 8.97
C PHE A 6 -21.62 6.41 10.51
N SER A 7 -21.04 5.43 11.20
CA SER A 7 -21.09 5.38 12.66
C SER A 7 -20.31 6.50 13.36
N HIS A 8 -19.42 7.20 12.64
CA HIS A 8 -18.61 8.30 13.16
C HIS A 8 -19.04 9.67 12.59
N GLY A 9 -20.19 9.74 11.90
CA GLY A 9 -20.69 11.00 11.32
C GLY A 9 -19.86 11.54 10.15
N VAL A 10 -18.99 10.73 9.56
CA VAL A 10 -18.22 11.09 8.37
C VAL A 10 -19.06 10.80 7.13
N ALA A 11 -19.38 11.85 6.36
CA ALA A 11 -20.12 11.73 5.11
C ALA A 11 -19.26 11.06 4.02
N LEU A 12 -19.61 9.83 3.64
CA LEU A 12 -18.96 9.15 2.52
C LEU A 12 -19.50 9.71 1.20
N GLN A 13 -18.67 10.46 0.48
CA GLN A 13 -19.06 11.14 -0.76
C GLN A 13 -18.83 10.29 -2.02
N ARG A 14 -17.82 9.42 -2.03
CA ARG A 14 -17.45 8.64 -3.22
C ARG A 14 -16.72 7.34 -2.87
N ILE A 15 -16.90 6.32 -3.71
CA ILE A 15 -16.10 5.10 -3.77
C ILE A 15 -15.67 4.90 -5.22
N GLU A 16 -14.38 4.68 -5.46
CA GLU A 16 -13.84 4.34 -6.78
C GLU A 16 -13.03 3.04 -6.65
N THR A 17 -13.26 2.09 -7.55
CA THR A 17 -12.47 0.86 -7.68
C THR A 17 -11.69 0.96 -8.99
N ILE A 18 -10.37 0.78 -8.91
CA ILE A 18 -9.44 0.96 -10.02
C ILE A 18 -8.51 -0.26 -10.15
N PRO A 19 -7.95 -0.54 -11.34
CA PRO A 19 -6.94 -1.59 -11.51
C PRO A 19 -5.60 -1.22 -10.86
N ASP A 20 -4.73 -2.23 -10.67
CA ASP A 20 -3.33 -2.06 -10.31
C ASP A 20 -2.51 -1.52 -11.50
N ASP A 21 -2.82 -0.31 -11.92
CA ASP A 21 -2.18 0.45 -12.98
C ASP A 21 -1.66 1.79 -12.43
N ALA A 22 -0.37 2.05 -12.64
CA ALA A 22 0.31 3.18 -11.99
C ALA A 22 -0.30 4.53 -12.40
N ASP A 23 -0.56 4.73 -13.69
CA ASP A 23 -1.12 5.98 -14.21
C ASP A 23 -2.54 6.22 -13.69
N THR A 24 -3.35 5.16 -13.64
CA THR A 24 -4.71 5.22 -13.08
C THR A 24 -4.70 5.54 -11.59
N ILE A 25 -3.81 4.91 -10.80
CA ILE A 25 -3.68 5.20 -9.36
C ILE A 25 -3.23 6.66 -9.15
N VAL A 26 -2.25 7.13 -9.93
CA VAL A 26 -1.74 8.51 -9.83
C VAL A 26 -2.82 9.54 -10.17
N GLU A 27 -3.56 9.34 -11.26
CA GLU A 27 -4.67 10.21 -11.65
C GLU A 27 -5.73 10.27 -10.55
N CYS A 28 -6.18 9.11 -10.09
CA CYS A 28 -7.25 8.99 -9.11
C CYS A 28 -6.85 9.64 -7.78
N ALA A 29 -5.63 9.35 -7.30
CA ALA A 29 -5.11 9.93 -6.07
C ALA A 29 -5.08 11.47 -6.13
N ARG A 30 -4.61 12.05 -7.24
CA ARG A 30 -4.55 13.51 -7.43
C ARG A 30 -5.95 14.13 -7.50
N ARG A 31 -6.83 13.57 -8.35
CA ARG A 31 -8.18 14.08 -8.55
C ARG A 31 -9.02 14.01 -7.27
N LEU A 32 -8.95 12.90 -6.53
CA LEU A 32 -9.70 12.75 -5.29
C LEU A 32 -9.13 13.66 -4.19
N SER A 33 -7.81 13.77 -4.07
CA SER A 33 -7.18 14.63 -3.05
C SER A 33 -7.43 16.12 -3.30
N ALA A 34 -7.66 16.53 -4.55
CA ALA A 34 -8.05 17.89 -4.88
C ALA A 34 -9.52 18.19 -4.57
N ALA A 35 -10.38 17.17 -4.50
CA ALA A 35 -11.83 17.31 -4.37
C ALA A 35 -12.37 16.99 -2.97
N PHE A 36 -11.62 16.26 -2.14
CA PHE A 36 -12.07 15.77 -0.85
C PHE A 36 -11.01 15.97 0.25
N ASP A 37 -11.45 16.24 1.47
CA ASP A 37 -10.57 16.44 2.62
C ASP A 37 -9.86 15.15 3.07
N PHE A 38 -10.54 14.01 2.92
CA PHE A 38 -10.03 12.70 3.30
C PHE A 38 -10.20 11.70 2.16
N VAL A 39 -9.08 11.09 1.74
CA VAL A 39 -9.04 10.00 0.78
C VAL A 39 -8.42 8.79 1.47
N ILE A 40 -9.11 7.65 1.41
CA ILE A 40 -8.63 6.39 1.98
C ILE A 40 -8.48 5.39 0.85
N THR A 41 -7.29 4.81 0.72
CA THR A 41 -7.03 3.71 -0.23
C THR A 41 -7.00 2.37 0.51
N SER A 42 -7.27 1.29 -0.22
CA SER A 42 -7.12 -0.08 0.29
C SER A 42 -6.79 -1.02 -0.87
N GLY A 43 -5.84 -1.94 -0.66
CA GLY A 43 -5.33 -2.84 -1.70
C GLY A 43 -3.96 -2.37 -2.24
N GLY A 44 -3.27 -3.26 -2.94
CA GLY A 44 -2.02 -2.95 -3.64
C GLY A 44 -0.81 -2.59 -2.75
N ILE A 45 -0.77 -3.07 -1.50
CA ILE A 45 0.30 -2.79 -0.50
C ILE A 45 1.00 -4.06 0.00
N GLY A 46 0.78 -5.20 -0.63
CA GLY A 46 1.45 -6.47 -0.33
C GLY A 46 2.84 -6.61 -0.97
N PRO A 47 3.45 -7.81 -0.87
CA PRO A 47 4.76 -8.09 -1.44
C PRO A 47 4.73 -8.56 -2.90
N THR A 48 3.59 -8.57 -3.60
CA THR A 48 3.55 -9.06 -4.98
C THR A 48 3.92 -7.97 -5.98
N HIS A 49 4.20 -8.35 -7.23
CA HIS A 49 4.69 -7.41 -8.25
C HIS A 49 3.63 -6.38 -8.69
N ASP A 50 2.37 -6.75 -8.54
CA ASP A 50 1.17 -5.94 -8.78
C ASP A 50 0.82 -5.02 -7.60
N ASP A 51 1.41 -5.22 -6.41
CA ASP A 51 1.23 -4.33 -5.27
C ASP A 51 2.02 -3.02 -5.43
N ILE A 52 1.47 -2.09 -6.21
CA ILE A 52 2.15 -0.85 -6.64
C ILE A 52 1.54 0.43 -6.03
N THR A 53 0.68 0.32 -5.03
CA THR A 53 -0.05 1.49 -4.49
C THR A 53 0.89 2.49 -3.80
N TYR A 54 1.87 2.03 -3.00
CA TYR A 54 2.80 2.94 -2.33
C TYR A 54 3.68 3.74 -3.30
N SER A 55 4.25 3.08 -4.31
CA SER A 55 5.10 3.73 -5.32
C SER A 55 4.29 4.69 -6.21
N SER A 56 3.05 4.32 -6.55
CA SER A 56 2.15 5.17 -7.31
C SER A 56 1.73 6.41 -6.52
N LEU A 57 1.42 6.28 -5.22
CA LEU A 57 1.12 7.42 -4.35
C LEU A 57 2.34 8.34 -4.16
N ALA A 58 3.53 7.76 -3.98
CA ALA A 58 4.78 8.52 -3.91
C ALA A 58 4.98 9.36 -5.19
N THR A 59 4.74 8.76 -6.35
CA THR A 59 4.77 9.45 -7.66
C THR A 59 3.69 10.53 -7.76
N ALA A 60 2.47 10.26 -7.28
CA ALA A 60 1.35 11.20 -7.33
C ALA A 60 1.67 12.50 -6.59
N PHE A 61 2.30 12.40 -5.42
CA PHE A 61 2.62 13.54 -4.56
C PHE A 61 4.07 14.04 -4.69
N GLY A 62 4.86 13.47 -5.60
CA GLY A 62 6.23 13.91 -5.86
C GLY A 62 7.18 13.72 -4.66
N VAL A 63 6.94 12.68 -3.86
CA VAL A 63 7.75 12.35 -2.68
C VAL A 63 8.54 11.05 -2.91
N PRO A 64 9.73 10.88 -2.29
CA PRO A 64 10.46 9.63 -2.39
C PRO A 64 9.74 8.51 -1.60
N LEU A 65 9.73 7.30 -2.15
CA LEU A 65 9.38 6.10 -1.39
C LEU A 65 10.61 5.58 -0.66
N VAL A 66 10.54 5.50 0.67
CA VAL A 66 11.65 5.05 1.53
C VAL A 66 11.18 3.98 2.49
N LEU A 67 12.08 3.05 2.82
CA LEU A 67 11.80 2.02 3.82
C LEU A 67 11.71 2.66 5.21
N HIS A 68 10.59 2.44 5.90
CA HIS A 68 10.45 2.89 7.28
C HIS A 68 10.91 1.81 8.26
N GLU A 69 12.05 2.04 8.91
CA GLU A 69 12.72 1.05 9.79
C GLU A 69 11.81 0.48 10.88
N GLY A 70 10.99 1.31 11.52
CA GLY A 70 10.07 0.85 12.57
C GLY A 70 8.97 -0.07 12.03
N ALA A 71 8.48 0.20 10.82
CA ALA A 71 7.46 -0.62 10.17
C ALA A 71 8.08 -1.95 9.70
N TYR A 72 9.27 -1.88 9.09
CA TYR A 72 10.05 -3.03 8.66
C TYR A 72 10.38 -3.98 9.82
N ALA A 73 10.88 -3.46 10.94
CA ALA A 73 11.16 -4.24 12.13
C ALA A 73 9.91 -4.92 12.71
N ARG A 74 8.76 -4.20 12.71
CA ARG A 74 7.48 -4.77 13.15
C ARG A 74 6.99 -5.86 12.19
N MET A 75 7.10 -5.66 10.89
CA MET A 75 6.77 -6.68 9.89
C MET A 75 7.61 -7.94 10.09
N ARG A 76 8.94 -7.81 10.24
CA ARG A 76 9.85 -8.94 10.48
C ARG A 76 9.45 -9.76 11.71
N ARG A 77 9.05 -9.10 12.80
CA ARG A 77 8.59 -9.76 14.03
C ARG A 77 7.29 -10.54 13.85
N LEU A 78 6.38 -10.03 13.01
CA LEU A 78 5.05 -10.61 12.80
C LEU A 78 5.01 -11.59 11.61
N ALA A 79 6.04 -11.59 10.77
CA ALA A 79 6.11 -12.41 9.57
C ALA A 79 6.07 -13.90 9.94
N LYS A 80 5.11 -14.61 9.32
CA LYS A 80 5.02 -16.06 9.39
C LYS A 80 5.58 -16.64 8.09
N PRO A 81 6.21 -17.83 8.12
CA PRO A 81 6.62 -18.53 6.91
C PRO A 81 5.43 -18.68 5.96
N HIS A 82 5.60 -18.26 4.71
CA HIS A 82 4.57 -18.46 3.70
C HIS A 82 4.68 -19.87 3.14
N LYS A 83 3.55 -20.53 2.84
CA LYS A 83 3.55 -21.91 2.33
C LYS A 83 4.36 -22.08 1.04
N SER A 84 4.36 -21.06 0.16
CA SER A 84 5.16 -21.06 -1.08
C SER A 84 6.63 -20.67 -0.87
N GLN A 85 7.01 -20.24 0.33
CA GLN A 85 8.39 -19.86 0.69
C GLN A 85 8.77 -20.48 2.04
N PRO A 86 8.82 -21.82 2.13
CA PRO A 86 9.06 -22.52 3.40
C PRO A 86 10.45 -22.24 3.99
N ASN A 87 11.43 -21.90 3.14
CA ASN A 87 12.82 -21.66 3.52
C ASN A 87 13.21 -20.18 3.44
N PHE A 88 12.26 -19.27 3.67
CA PHE A 88 12.54 -17.83 3.63
C PHE A 88 13.45 -17.41 4.79
N ASP A 89 14.54 -16.70 4.47
CA ASP A 89 15.51 -16.18 5.42
C ASP A 89 15.69 -14.67 5.23
N TRP A 90 15.55 -13.90 6.32
CA TRP A 90 15.72 -12.45 6.35
C TRP A 90 17.17 -12.00 6.18
N THR A 91 18.14 -12.88 6.39
CA THR A 91 19.57 -12.56 6.29
C THR A 91 20.11 -12.70 4.87
N VAL A 92 19.42 -13.48 4.03
CA VAL A 92 19.81 -13.72 2.64
C VAL A 92 19.16 -12.69 1.73
N ASP A 93 19.95 -12.06 0.87
CA ASP A 93 19.43 -11.21 -0.20
C ASP A 93 18.74 -12.09 -1.26
N SER A 94 17.41 -12.08 -1.26
CA SER A 94 16.56 -12.85 -2.15
C SER A 94 15.47 -11.97 -2.75
N GLU A 95 14.90 -12.38 -3.88
CA GLU A 95 13.76 -11.68 -4.49
C GLU A 95 12.60 -11.52 -3.51
N ALA A 96 12.29 -12.58 -2.75
CA ALA A 96 11.27 -12.56 -1.72
C ALA A 96 11.56 -11.54 -0.60
N ARG A 97 12.83 -11.34 -0.24
CA ARG A 97 13.23 -10.34 0.76
C ARG A 97 13.09 -8.93 0.17
N ARG A 98 13.61 -8.70 -1.04
CA ARG A 98 13.51 -7.41 -1.74
C ARG A 98 12.05 -7.00 -1.96
N ALA A 99 11.18 -7.98 -2.25
CA ALA A 99 9.75 -7.75 -2.38
C ALA A 99 9.10 -7.29 -1.06
N LYS A 100 9.49 -7.89 0.08
CA LYS A 100 9.04 -7.46 1.42
C LYS A 100 9.60 -6.09 1.82
N GLU A 101 10.76 -5.69 1.30
CA GLU A 101 11.34 -4.36 1.52
C GLU A 101 10.66 -3.26 0.68
N ARG A 102 9.77 -3.62 -0.25
CA ARG A 102 8.92 -2.66 -0.99
C ARG A 102 7.59 -2.39 -0.28
N MET A 103 7.25 -3.18 0.73
CA MET A 103 6.07 -3.01 1.60
C MET A 103 6.34 -1.99 2.71
#